data_AF-A0A967SJ49-F1
#
_entry.id   AF-A0A967SJ49-F1
#
_cell.length_a   1.000
_cell.length_b   1.000
_cell.length_c   1.000
_cell.angle_alpha   90.00
_cell.angle_beta   90.00
_cell.angle_gamma   90.00
#
_symmetry.space_group_name_H-M   'P 1'
#
loop_
_entity.id
_entity.type
_entity.pdbx_description
1 polymer ?
#
loop_
_entity_poly.entity_id
_entity_poly.type
_entity_poly.pdbx_seq_one_letter_code
_entity_poly.pdbx_strand_id
1 'polypeptide(L)'
;GEPEVRADADLAGSADGSGAPAAPYVAAIEGPQARGDSELADRTIAQLMQEHGVPGMSVAVIRDFEIHWAKGYGVADVETGA
;
A
#
# COMPACT_ATOMS: atom_id res chain seq x y z
N GLY A 1 34.59 -0.19 16.98
CA GLY A 1 34.11 1.10 16.45
C GLY A 1 33.66 0.83 15.04
N GLU A 2 32.42 0.36 14.92
CA GLU A 2 31.81 0.05 13.63
C GLU A 2 31.00 1.28 13.19
N PRO A 3 31.08 1.70 11.91
CA PRO A 3 30.32 2.85 11.44
C PRO A 3 28.82 2.51 11.36
N GLU A 4 28.02 3.44 11.88
CA GLU A 4 26.56 3.44 11.94
C GLU A 4 25.89 3.19 10.58
N VAL A 5 24.88 2.32 10.59
CA VAL A 5 23.93 2.13 9.49
C VAL A 5 23.18 3.43 9.29
N ARG A 6 23.42 4.08 8.15
CA ARG A 6 22.67 5.28 7.74
C ARG A 6 21.21 4.90 7.51
N ALA A 7 20.35 5.67 8.17
CA ALA A 7 18.90 5.68 8.05
C ALA A 7 18.43 5.58 6.59
N ASP A 8 17.43 4.73 6.43
CA ASP A 8 16.65 4.44 5.24
C ASP A 8 15.98 5.73 4.74
N ALA A 9 16.70 6.45 3.89
CA ALA A 9 16.19 7.59 3.16
C ALA A 9 15.21 7.10 2.08
N ASP A 10 13.99 7.62 2.14
CA ASP A 10 13.07 7.84 1.02
C ASP A 10 13.13 6.82 -0.13
N LEU A 11 12.26 5.80 -0.08
CA LEU A 11 11.72 5.18 -1.30
C LEU A 11 10.48 5.94 -1.79
N ALA A 12 10.55 7.28 -1.77
CA ALA A 12 9.70 8.12 -2.58
C ALA A 12 10.29 8.15 -4.00
N GLY A 13 9.78 7.27 -4.87
CA GLY A 13 9.90 7.41 -6.32
C GLY A 13 11.19 6.85 -6.93
N SER A 14 11.13 5.61 -7.39
CA SER A 14 11.86 5.20 -8.59
C SER A 14 10.85 4.68 -9.59
N ALA A 15 10.26 5.64 -10.31
CA ALA A 15 9.57 5.36 -11.55
C ALA A 15 10.64 5.11 -12.61
N ASP A 16 10.88 3.87 -13.00
CA ASP A 16 11.29 3.54 -14.37
C ASP A 16 11.17 2.03 -14.62
N GLY A 17 10.24 1.69 -15.52
CA GLY A 17 9.88 0.31 -15.88
C GLY A 17 8.44 0.23 -16.39
N SER A 18 8.20 0.80 -17.58
CA SER A 18 7.02 0.59 -18.45
C SER A 18 5.60 0.57 -17.86
N GLY A 19 4.82 1.64 -18.07
CA GLY A 19 3.35 1.54 -18.09
C GLY A 19 2.61 2.70 -17.43
N ALA A 20 1.31 2.86 -17.76
CA ALA A 20 0.42 3.95 -17.36
C ALA A 20 0.56 4.42 -15.88
N PRO A 21 0.26 5.70 -15.58
CA PRO A 21 0.42 6.25 -14.23
C PRO A 21 -0.28 5.38 -13.18
N ALA A 22 0.40 5.10 -12.06
CA ALA A 22 -0.14 4.26 -10.99
C ALA A 22 -1.35 4.88 -10.30
N ALA A 23 -1.44 6.21 -10.22
CA ALA A 23 -2.47 6.96 -9.49
C ALA A 23 -3.93 6.51 -9.74
N PRO A 24 -4.42 6.38 -10.99
CA PRO A 24 -5.77 5.87 -11.23
C PRO A 24 -5.99 4.44 -10.71
N TYR A 25 -4.97 3.58 -10.76
CA TYR A 25 -5.07 2.20 -10.25
C TYR A 25 -5.00 2.14 -8.73
N VAL A 26 -4.18 2.99 -8.11
CA VAL A 26 -4.16 3.15 -6.65
C VAL A 26 -5.55 3.56 -6.17
N ALA A 27 -6.15 4.60 -6.76
CA ALA A 27 -7.49 5.06 -6.39
C ALA A 27 -8.56 3.97 -6.58
N ALA A 28 -8.48 3.20 -7.67
CA ALA A 28 -9.40 2.10 -7.93
C ALA A 28 -9.27 0.95 -6.93
N ILE A 29 -8.07 0.70 -6.40
CA ILE A 29 -7.80 -0.38 -5.42
C ILE A 29 -8.09 0.08 -3.99
N GLU A 30 -7.75 1.31 -3.64
CA GLU A 30 -8.01 1.87 -2.30
C GLU A 30 -9.49 2.17 -2.05
N GLY A 31 -10.25 2.44 -3.12
CA GLY A 31 -11.68 2.76 -3.06
C GLY A 31 -12.60 1.53 -2.93
N PRO A 32 -13.92 1.77 -2.84
CA PRO A 32 -14.93 0.71 -2.85
C PRO A 32 -14.88 -0.15 -4.12
N GLN A 33 -15.12 -1.44 -3.97
CA GLN A 33 -15.06 -2.43 -5.04
C GLN A 33 -16.46 -2.79 -5.54
N ALA A 34 -16.97 -2.07 -6.53
CA ALA A 34 -18.34 -2.19 -7.07
C ALA A 34 -18.71 -3.56 -7.71
N ARG A 35 -17.80 -4.54 -7.72
CA ARG A 35 -17.99 -5.82 -8.43
C ARG A 35 -18.35 -7.00 -7.53
N GLY A 36 -18.55 -6.78 -6.22
CA GLY A 36 -18.97 -7.82 -5.28
C GLY A 36 -20.29 -7.47 -4.59
N ASP A 37 -21.21 -8.43 -4.48
CA ASP A 37 -22.44 -8.29 -3.68
C ASP A 37 -22.19 -8.46 -2.17
N SER A 38 -21.01 -8.05 -1.69
CA SER A 38 -20.63 -8.18 -0.28
C SER A 38 -20.72 -6.83 0.42
N GLU A 39 -21.09 -6.85 1.70
CA GLU A 39 -21.11 -5.65 2.56
C GLU A 39 -19.74 -4.94 2.63
N LEU A 40 -18.66 -5.68 2.34
CA LEU A 40 -17.29 -5.16 2.30
C LEU A 40 -17.01 -4.35 1.03
N ALA A 41 -17.76 -4.57 -0.04
CA ALA A 41 -17.56 -3.95 -1.35
C ALA A 41 -17.73 -2.42 -1.32
N ASP A 42 -18.57 -1.91 -0.41
CA ASP A 42 -18.85 -0.47 -0.30
C ASP A 42 -17.81 0.28 0.55
N ARG A 43 -16.78 -0.41 1.05
CA ARG A 43 -15.78 0.15 1.98
C ARG A 43 -14.43 0.36 1.28
N THR A 44 -13.73 1.41 1.69
CA THR A 44 -12.33 1.63 1.32
C THR A 44 -11.41 0.70 2.10
N ILE A 45 -10.17 0.51 1.63
CA ILE A 45 -9.14 -0.22 2.37
C ILE A 45 -8.97 0.36 3.79
N ALA A 46 -8.96 1.69 3.92
CA ALA A 46 -8.80 2.35 5.22
C ALA A 46 -9.96 2.04 6.18
N GLN A 47 -11.20 2.01 5.68
CA GLN A 47 -12.38 1.66 6.48
C GLN A 47 -12.33 0.20 6.94
N LEU A 48 -11.93 -0.71 6.04
CA LEU A 48 -11.78 -2.13 6.35
C LEU A 48 -10.69 -2.36 7.40
N MET A 49 -9.54 -1.68 7.28
CA MET A 49 -8.47 -1.75 8.27
C MET A 49 -8.95 -1.31 9.65
N GLN A 50 -9.71 -0.21 9.71
CA GLN A 50 -10.25 0.31 10.96
C GLN A 50 -11.28 -0.63 11.58
N GLU A 51 -12.24 -1.13 10.79
CA GLU A 51 -13.31 -2.03 11.25
C GLU A 51 -12.77 -3.35 11.81
N HIS A 52 -11.74 -3.88 11.15
CA HIS A 52 -11.15 -5.18 11.52
C HIS A 52 -9.94 -5.05 12.46
N GLY A 53 -9.57 -3.84 12.88
CA GLY A 53 -8.45 -3.62 13.79
C GLY A 53 -7.11 -4.05 13.19
N VAL A 54 -6.92 -3.87 11.87
CA VAL A 54 -5.67 -4.18 11.17
C VAL A 54 -4.73 -2.98 11.32
N PRO A 55 -3.64 -3.09 12.10
CA PRO A 55 -2.77 -1.95 12.40
C PRO A 55 -1.90 -1.53 11.21
N GLY A 56 -1.55 -2.49 10.35
CA GLY A 56 -0.76 -2.24 9.15
C GLY A 56 -0.96 -3.31 8.08
N MET A 57 -0.75 -2.90 6.83
CA MET A 57 -0.87 -3.74 5.63
C MET A 57 0.08 -3.26 4.55
N SER A 58 0.65 -4.19 3.79
CA SER A 58 1.40 -3.87 2.56
C SER A 58 0.65 -4.37 1.33
N VAL A 59 0.59 -3.54 0.29
CA VAL A 59 0.00 -3.91 -1.01
C VAL A 59 1.05 -3.71 -2.10
N ALA A 60 1.24 -4.72 -2.93
CA ALA A 60 2.03 -4.64 -4.16
C ALA A 60 1.17 -5.08 -5.34
N VAL A 61 1.12 -4.26 -6.37
CA VAL A 61 0.36 -4.52 -7.59
C VAL A 61 1.33 -4.89 -8.70
N ILE A 62 1.09 -6.05 -9.32
CA ILE A 62 1.87 -6.54 -10.44
C ILE A 62 1.09 -6.30 -11.73
N ARG A 63 1.75 -5.71 -12.73
CA ARG A 63 1.24 -5.51 -14.09
C ARG A 63 2.36 -5.85 -15.06
N ASP A 64 2.04 -6.56 -16.13
CA ASP A 64 3.03 -6.94 -17.16
C ASP A 64 4.27 -7.64 -16.57
N PHE A 65 4.05 -8.48 -15.54
CA PHE A 65 5.07 -9.20 -14.79
C PHE A 65 6.07 -8.32 -14.00
N GLU A 66 5.80 -7.01 -13.89
CA GLU A 66 6.60 -6.06 -13.13
C GLU A 66 5.79 -5.47 -11.96
N ILE A 67 6.49 -4.99 -10.92
CA ILE A 67 5.83 -4.24 -9.84
C ILE A 67 5.39 -2.90 -10.43
N HIS A 68 4.08 -2.72 -10.56
CA HIS A 68 3.50 -1.46 -10.98
C HIS A 68 3.60 -0.42 -9.87
N TRP A 69 3.26 -0.83 -8.64
CA TRP A 69 3.48 -0.04 -7.43
C TRP A 69 3.45 -0.92 -6.18
N ALA A 70 4.04 -0.43 -5.10
CA ALA A 70 3.90 -0.98 -3.76
C ALA A 70 3.68 0.15 -2.74
N LYS A 71 2.84 -0.09 -1.73
CA LYS A 71 2.53 0.88 -0.67
C LYS A 71 2.22 0.17 0.65
N GLY A 72 2.76 0.72 1.74
CA GLY A 72 2.38 0.39 3.11
C GLY A 72 1.23 1.29 3.58
N TYR A 73 0.32 0.71 4.38
CA TYR A 73 -0.77 1.38 5.06
C TYR A 73 -0.64 1.08 6.55
N GLY A 74 -0.84 2.08 7.40
CA GLY A 74 -0.73 1.91 8.85
C GLY A 74 0.73 1.71 9.31
N VAL A 75 0.90 0.95 10.38
CA VAL A 75 2.20 0.69 11.05
C VAL A 75 2.47 -0.81 11.14
N ALA A 76 3.72 -1.21 10.99
CA ALA A 76 4.16 -2.59 11.17
C ALA A 76 4.20 -2.99 12.66
N ASP A 77 4.49 -2.03 13.53
CA ASP A 77 4.62 -2.21 14.97
C ASP A 77 3.81 -1.14 15.72
N VAL A 78 2.82 -1.58 16.50
CA VAL A 78 1.91 -0.68 17.22
C VAL A 78 2.51 -0.06 18.47
N GLU A 79 3.58 -0.65 19.02
CA GLU A 79 4.25 -0.14 20.23
C GLU A 79 5.18 1.01 19.87
N THR A 80 5.90 0.87 18.76
CA THR A 80 6.90 1.82 18.28
C THR A 80 6.35 2.79 17.23
N GLY A 81 5.24 2.44 16.58
CA GLY A 81 4.67 3.18 15.45
C GLY A 81 5.47 3.07 14.16
N ALA A 82 6.44 2.14 14.11
CA ALA A 82 7.26 1.83 12.94
C ALA A 82 6.50 0.96 11.92
#